data_AF-A0A1F6ME32-F1
#
_entry.id   AF-A0A1F6ME32-F1
#
_cell.length_a   1.000
_cell.length_b   1.000
_cell.length_c   1.000
_cell.angle_alpha   90.00
_cell.angle_beta   90.00
_cell.angle_gamma   90.00
#
_symmetry.space_group_name_H-M   'P 1'
#
loop_
_entity.id
_entity.type
_entity.pdbx_description
1 polymer ?
#
loop_
_entity_poly.entity_id
_entity_poly.type
_entity_poly.pdbx_seq_one_letter_code
_entity_poly.pdbx_strand_id
1 'polypeptide(L)'
;MAELTPQAEQKEIVRVSISEAARLFGVSTQTIRRAIKDREITYVVVAGRYKINFETLVKWSQERTVIRNKVNRVGIGQYVEKWKIRNTLYSPSPKSVKKKSSTTKEGPAGSE
;
A
#
# COMPACT_ATOMS: atom_id res chain seq x y z
N MET A 1 -22.75 1.03 -36.12
CA MET A 1 -21.47 0.75 -35.43
C MET A 1 -21.55 1.41 -34.07
N ALA A 2 -21.82 0.66 -33.00
CA ALA A 2 -22.00 1.21 -31.66
C ALA A 2 -20.64 1.25 -30.92
N GLU A 3 -20.24 2.44 -30.49
CA GLU A 3 -19.05 2.63 -29.66
C GLU A 3 -19.37 2.26 -28.20
N LEU A 4 -18.70 1.23 -27.68
CA LEU A 4 -18.74 0.85 -26.28
C LEU A 4 -17.79 1.77 -25.50
N THR A 5 -18.33 2.63 -24.65
CA THR A 5 -17.55 3.42 -23.69
C THR A 5 -16.96 2.49 -22.62
N PRO A 6 -15.67 2.63 -22.25
CA PRO A 6 -15.12 1.88 -21.13
C PRO A 6 -15.73 2.45 -19.85
N GLN A 7 -16.56 1.65 -19.18
CA GLN A 7 -17.08 2.02 -17.87
C GLN A 7 -15.90 2.22 -16.92
N ALA A 8 -15.73 3.45 -16.44
CA ALA A 8 -14.77 3.78 -15.40
C ALA A 8 -15.06 2.85 -14.20
N GLU A 9 -14.16 1.90 -14.00
CA GLU A 9 -14.22 0.88 -12.95
C GLU A 9 -14.43 1.60 -11.61
N GLN A 10 -15.66 1.55 -11.09
CA GLN A 10 -16.02 2.19 -9.82
C GLN A 10 -15.33 1.42 -8.71
N LYS A 11 -14.09 1.80 -8.39
CA LYS A 11 -13.34 1.21 -7.29
C LYS A 11 -14.12 1.48 -6.01
N GLU A 12 -14.75 0.45 -5.45
CA GLU A 12 -15.48 0.57 -4.19
C GLU A 12 -14.54 1.08 -3.09
N ILE A 13 -14.73 2.32 -2.68
CA ILE A 13 -13.88 2.97 -1.68
C ILE A 13 -14.38 2.58 -0.29
N VAL A 14 -13.67 1.62 0.33
CA VAL A 14 -13.92 1.24 1.73
C VAL A 14 -13.55 2.39 2.66
N ARG A 15 -14.54 2.88 3.42
CA ARG A 15 -14.38 3.97 4.39
C ARG A 15 -14.67 3.47 5.79
N VAL A 16 -13.78 3.77 6.72
CA VAL A 16 -13.86 3.33 8.13
C VAL A 16 -13.84 4.52 9.09
N SER A 17 -14.47 4.39 10.25
CA SER A 17 -14.32 5.37 11.32
C SER A 17 -12.96 5.26 12.02
N ILE A 18 -12.59 6.29 12.78
CA ILE A 18 -11.36 6.31 13.60
C ILE A 18 -11.33 5.12 14.58
N SER A 19 -12.46 4.82 15.23
CA SER A 19 -12.55 3.76 16.23
C SER A 19 -12.46 2.36 15.60
N GLU A 20 -13.07 2.16 14.42
CA GLU A 20 -12.94 0.92 13.66
C GLU A 20 -11.50 0.73 13.18
N ALA A 21 -10.88 1.76 12.61
CA ALA A 21 -9.48 1.74 12.22
C ALA A 21 -8.56 1.35 13.38
N ALA A 22 -8.75 1.95 14.55
CA ALA A 22 -7.97 1.63 15.75
C ALA A 22 -8.07 0.15 16.14
N ARG A 23 -9.29 -0.40 16.16
CA ARG A 23 -9.53 -1.81 16.48
C ARG A 23 -8.96 -2.76 15.43
N LEU A 24 -9.19 -2.47 14.15
CA LEU A 24 -8.69 -3.30 13.05
C LEU A 24 -7.17 -3.35 13.01
N PHE A 25 -6.49 -2.24 13.29
CA PHE A 25 -5.03 -2.16 13.20
C PHE A 25 -4.32 -2.43 14.54
N GLY A 26 -5.06 -2.66 15.63
CA GLY A 26 -4.47 -2.89 16.96
C GLY A 26 -3.68 -1.68 17.48
N VAL A 27 -4.12 -0.46 17.13
CA VAL A 27 -3.47 0.80 17.51
C VAL A 27 -4.42 1.68 18.31
N SER A 28 -3.86 2.64 19.06
CA SER A 28 -4.69 3.60 19.79
C SER A 28 -5.40 4.57 18.84
N THR A 29 -6.58 5.05 19.22
CA THR A 29 -7.30 6.10 18.47
C THR A 29 -6.48 7.39 18.37
N GLN A 30 -5.65 7.69 19.37
CA GLN A 30 -4.75 8.85 19.36
C GLN A 30 -3.66 8.73 18.29
N THR A 31 -3.15 7.52 18.04
CA THR A 31 -2.19 7.27 16.95
C THR A 31 -2.81 7.56 15.59
N ILE A 32 -4.06 7.14 15.36
CA ILE A 32 -4.79 7.44 14.13
C ILE A 32 -5.05 8.95 13.99
N ARG A 33 -5.47 9.63 15.06
CA ARG A 33 -5.67 11.09 15.06
C ARG A 33 -4.37 11.85 14.77
N ARG A 34 -3.24 11.38 15.30
CA ARG A 34 -1.92 11.95 15.01
C ARG A 34 -1.56 11.77 13.54
N ALA A 35 -1.75 10.58 12.98
CA ALA A 35 -1.51 10.35 11.55
C ALA A 35 -2.41 11.21 10.63
N ILE A 36 -3.65 11.49 11.05
CA ILE A 36 -4.53 12.45 10.37
C ILE A 36 -3.96 13.88 10.46
N LYS A 37 -3.49 14.29 11.64
CA LYS A 37 -2.88 15.61 11.87
C LYS A 37 -1.60 15.80 11.04
N ASP A 38 -0.78 14.75 10.95
CA ASP A 38 0.47 14.69 10.21
C ASP A 38 0.25 14.51 8.69
N ARG A 39 -1.02 14.46 8.24
CA ARG A 39 -1.45 14.34 6.84
C ARG A 39 -1.01 13.06 6.13
N GLU A 40 -0.71 12.00 6.88
CA GLU A 40 -0.30 10.71 6.32
C GLU A 40 -1.49 9.88 5.82
N ILE A 41 -2.68 10.16 6.34
CA ILE A 41 -3.90 9.40 6.04
C ILE A 41 -4.97 10.34 5.49
N THR A 42 -5.58 9.96 4.37
CA THR A 42 -6.69 10.71 3.78
C THR A 42 -8.01 10.40 4.47
N TYR A 43 -8.79 11.45 4.73
CA TYR A 43 -10.11 11.34 5.34
C TYR A 43 -11.11 12.27 4.68
N VAL A 44 -12.39 11.95 4.86
CA VAL A 44 -13.54 12.79 4.50
C VAL A 44 -14.41 12.93 5.74
N VAL A 45 -14.95 14.12 5.98
CA VAL A 45 -15.91 14.34 7.07
C VAL A 45 -17.31 14.26 6.48
N VAL A 46 -18.12 13.33 6.99
CA VAL A 46 -19.53 13.17 6.58
C VAL A 46 -20.38 13.31 7.83
N ALA A 47 -21.32 14.27 7.82
CA ALA A 47 -22.22 14.57 8.95
C ALA A 47 -21.47 14.73 10.30
N GLY A 48 -20.36 15.48 10.30
CA GLY A 48 -19.55 15.73 11.50
C GLY A 48 -18.72 14.54 11.98
N ARG A 49 -18.70 13.42 11.24
CA ARG A 49 -17.93 12.22 11.58
C ARG A 49 -16.83 11.96 10.56
N TYR A 50 -15.62 11.71 11.06
CA TYR A 50 -14.48 11.36 10.24
C TYR A 50 -14.65 9.96 9.65
N LYS A 51 -14.47 9.87 8.32
CA LYS A 51 -14.42 8.64 7.54
C LYS A 51 -13.05 8.58 6.86
N ILE A 52 -12.25 7.62 7.26
CA ILE A 52 -10.88 7.40 6.78
C ILE A 52 -10.93 6.48 5.56
N ASN A 53 -10.10 6.76 4.56
CA ASN A 53 -9.91 5.85 3.43
C ASN A 53 -9.02 4.67 3.87
N PHE A 54 -9.57 3.46 3.78
CA PHE A 54 -8.88 2.24 4.19
C PHE A 54 -7.59 2.01 3.42
N GLU A 55 -7.53 2.35 2.13
CA GLU A 55 -6.32 2.16 1.32
C GLU A 55 -5.15 2.99 1.87
N THR A 56 -5.38 4.26 2.20
CA THR A 56 -4.33 5.13 2.76
C THR A 56 -3.92 4.70 4.16
N LEU A 57 -4.87 4.17 4.95
CA LEU A 57 -4.59 3.63 6.27
C LEU A 57 -3.70 2.38 6.21
N VAL A 58 -3.97 1.48 5.26
CA VAL A 58 -3.11 0.30 5.03
C VAL A 58 -1.72 0.74 4.58
N LYS A 59 -1.59 1.66 3.62
CA LYS A 59 -0.28 2.16 3.16
C LYS A 59 0.54 2.72 4.32
N TRP A 60 -0.05 3.62 5.09
CA TRP A 60 0.56 4.21 6.29
C TRP A 60 1.03 3.14 7.30
N SER A 61 0.22 2.10 7.52
CA SER A 61 0.58 1.03 8.45
C SER A 61 1.81 0.24 8.02
N GLN A 62 2.08 0.16 6.72
CA GLN A 62 3.22 -0.56 6.16
C GLN A 62 4.51 0.28 6.16
N GLU A 63 4.40 1.60 6.03
CA GLU A 63 5.54 2.52 6.04
C GLU A 63 6.24 2.56 7.40
N ARG A 64 5.47 2.50 8.48
CA ARG A 64 6.01 2.57 9.85
C ARG A 64 6.22 1.18 10.43
N THR A 65 7.47 0.77 10.61
CA THR A 65 7.86 -0.55 11.14
C THR A 65 7.18 -0.91 12.47
N VAL A 66 7.12 0.05 13.42
CA VAL A 66 6.47 -0.15 14.72
C VAL A 66 4.97 -0.44 14.58
N ILE A 67 4.31 0.25 13.64
CA ILE A 67 2.87 0.10 13.40
C ILE A 67 2.61 -1.21 12.67
N ARG A 68 3.38 -1.51 11.62
CA ARG A 68 3.34 -2.78 10.91
C ARG A 68 3.44 -3.98 11.87
N ASN A 69 4.39 -3.93 12.81
CA ASN A 69 4.56 -4.99 13.80
C ASN A 69 3.34 -5.12 14.73
N LYS A 70 2.73 -4.00 15.15
CA LYS A 70 1.50 -4.03 15.95
C LYS A 70 0.32 -4.60 15.17
N VAL A 71 0.16 -4.19 13.91
CA VAL A 71 -0.92 -4.64 13.03
C VAL A 71 -0.82 -6.13 12.76
N ASN A 72 0.39 -6.64 12.52
CA ASN A 72 0.62 -8.06 12.26
C ASN A 72 0.45 -8.93 13.50
N ARG A 73 0.71 -8.39 14.70
CA ARG A 73 0.64 -9.14 15.96
C ARG A 73 -0.71 -9.07 16.66
N VAL A 74 -1.39 -7.93 16.59
CA VAL A 74 -2.60 -7.63 17.40
C VAL A 74 -3.79 -7.24 16.52
N GLY A 75 -3.53 -6.72 15.32
CA GLY A 75 -4.56 -6.29 14.39
C GLY A 75 -4.95 -7.37 13.38
N ILE A 76 -5.69 -6.95 12.36
CA ILE A 76 -6.13 -7.75 11.22
C ILE A 76 -4.96 -8.35 10.42
N GLY A 77 -3.76 -7.78 10.54
CA GLY A 77 -2.56 -8.31 9.90
C GLY A 77 -2.21 -9.73 10.34
N GLN A 78 -2.72 -10.20 11.48
CA GLN A 78 -2.57 -11.60 11.91
C GLN A 78 -3.33 -12.58 11.00
N TYR A 79 -4.37 -12.10 10.32
CA TYR A 79 -5.23 -12.91 9.43
C TYR A 79 -4.95 -12.66 7.94
N VAL A 80 -4.02 -11.76 7.62
CA VAL A 80 -3.75 -11.33 6.24
C VAL A 80 -2.32 -11.69 5.89
N GLU A 81 -2.15 -12.68 5.02
CA GLU A 81 -0.83 -13.09 4.54
C GLU A 81 -0.19 -12.04 3.62
N LYS A 82 -0.98 -11.48 2.68
CA LYS A 82 -0.51 -10.49 1.70
C LYS A 82 -1.57 -9.41 1.47
N TRP A 83 -1.15 -8.16 1.60
CA TRP A 83 -1.98 -7.00 1.25
C TRP A 83 -1.96 -6.76 -0.26
N LYS A 84 -3.13 -6.66 -0.89
CA LYS A 84 -3.28 -6.35 -2.33
C LYS A 84 -3.06 -4.85 -2.60
N ILE A 85 -1.88 -4.33 -2.29
CA ILE A 85 -1.53 -2.93 -2.52
C ILE A 85 -0.82 -2.83 -3.86
N ARG A 86 -1.43 -2.13 -4.82
CA ARG A 86 -0.74 -1.75 -6.07
C ARG A 86 0.15 -0.56 -5.76
N ASN A 87 1.39 -0.80 -5.34
CA ASN A 87 2.40 0.25 -5.32
C ASN A 87 3.04 0.32 -6.71
N THR A 88 2.76 1.38 -7.47
CA THR A 88 3.36 1.59 -8.80
C THR A 88 4.83 1.95 -8.74
N LEU A 89 5.41 2.23 -7.55
CA LEU A 89 6.82 2.60 -7.43
C LEU A 89 7.80 1.43 -7.64
N TYR A 90 7.39 0.19 -7.36
CA TYR A 90 8.26 -1.01 -7.42
C TYR A 90 7.59 -2.21 -8.08
N SER A 91 6.70 -1.99 -9.03
CA SER A 91 6.30 -3.10 -9.92
C SER A 91 7.43 -3.24 -10.95
N PRO A 92 8.24 -4.31 -10.95
CA PRO A 92 9.11 -4.58 -12.08
C PRO A 92 8.19 -4.72 -13.29
N SER A 93 8.11 -3.66 -14.10
CA SER A 93 7.39 -3.76 -15.34
C SER A 93 8.12 -4.84 -16.16
N PRO A 94 7.42 -5.77 -16.81
CA PRO A 94 8.08 -6.76 -17.68
C PRO A 94 8.90 -6.11 -18.81
N LYS A 95 8.75 -4.79 -19.02
CA LYS A 95 9.57 -3.97 -19.92
C LYS A 95 10.98 -3.68 -19.37
N SER A 96 11.20 -3.76 -18.05
CA SER A 96 12.47 -3.43 -17.39
C SER A 96 13.46 -4.60 -17.29
N VAL A 97 13.01 -5.84 -17.52
CA VAL A 97 13.84 -7.06 -17.36
C VAL A 97 14.71 -7.33 -18.61
N LYS A 98 14.50 -6.61 -19.72
CA LYS A 98 15.08 -6.98 -21.03
C LYS A 98 16.43 -6.34 -21.39
N LYS A 99 17.20 -5.81 -20.43
CA LYS A 99 18.49 -5.17 -20.77
C LYS A 99 19.62 -5.48 -19.79
N LYS A 100 20.03 -6.75 -19.70
CA LYS A 100 21.40 -7.14 -19.31
C LYS A 100 21.80 -8.45 -20.00
N SER A 101 22.15 -8.35 -21.28
CA SER A 101 22.89 -9.40 -21.98
C SER A 101 23.76 -8.80 -23.08
N SER A 102 24.83 -8.10 -22.70
CA SER A 102 26.00 -7.88 -23.57
C SER A 102 27.13 -7.19 -22.80
N THR A 103 27.84 -7.92 -21.95
CA THR A 103 29.26 -7.66 -21.66
C THR A 103 29.86 -8.96 -21.13
N THR A 104 30.19 -9.88 -22.02
CA THR A 104 31.27 -10.84 -21.76
C THR A 104 32.54 -10.13 -22.23
N LYS A 105 33.28 -9.55 -21.27
CA LYS A 105 34.71 -9.30 -21.43
C LYS A 105 35.38 -10.65 -21.26
N GLU A 106 35.91 -11.21 -22.33
CA GLU A 106 36.91 -12.28 -22.24
C GLU A 106 38.30 -11.68 -22.39
N GLY A 107 39.12 -11.98 -21.41
CA GLY A 107 40.56 -11.81 -21.38
C GLY A 107 41.03 -12.10 -19.96
N PRO A 108 42.29 -12.49 -19.72
CA PRO A 108 43.21 -13.28 -20.55
C PRO A 108 43.69 -14.54 -19.79
N ALA A 109 44.02 -15.64 -20.48
CA ALA A 109 44.81 -16.74 -19.89
C ALA A 109 45.53 -17.50 -21.02
N GLY A 110 46.86 -17.50 -21.00
CA GLY A 110 47.71 -18.06 -22.06
C GLY A 110 48.12 -19.50 -21.84
N SER A 111 48.86 -20.05 -22.82
CA SER A 111 49.87 -21.11 -22.70
C SER A 111 50.24 -21.62 -24.10
N GLU A 112 51.41 -21.24 -24.61
CA GLU A 112 52.46 -22.10 -25.21
C GLU A 112 53.62 -21.24 -25.74
#